data_AF-A0AAD3HFG5-F1
#
_entry.id   AF-A0AAD3HFG5-F1
#
_cell.length_a   1.000
_cell.length_b   1.000
_cell.length_c   1.000
_cell.angle_alpha   90.00
_cell.angle_beta   90.00
_cell.angle_gamma   90.00
#
_symmetry.space_group_name_H-M   'P 1'
#
loop_
_entity.id
_entity.type
_entity.pdbx_description
1 polymer ?
#
loop_
_entity_poly.entity_id
_entity_poly.type
_entity_poly.pdbx_seq_one_letter_code
_entity_poly.pdbx_strand_id
1 'polypeptide(L)'
;MRFQTTSLLCLSSLFAGSSAFSLPPNAPVAQVQTSQTYDVSSSSSSSVSNFNSPLMNGIRDFLIPPAYAADGKPKPPTNDEIKLLREALGALYGERNPEKAVELITKAISAWERQAPDERAALYRVRGDCYMGLVNAEAAIEDYTTTITLLTGPGGELADPAELPAAYLGRGRSLLSLGVLTDEQYQLANKDYQLAMRLTSREEWDTNEELEADGAQRNPYAAWEWGMAQRGNKMYNEAAETHILASSAFKEIGDRARSVISKLDAGIDLASAYAATSDKSVLEDAKKVLTEAIQSTTSVEGRDIELLQRVIAKEGEARIALASILWSNGEKSAAEAQLGEACGRLDELQRDADAREKARIKSGAMPPVKVNKLKFTIDDTVGTECSCSRFKNEKFLDATLHWPKPLQEKVTNLNKLA
;
A
#
# COMPACT_ATOMS: atom_id res chain seq x y z
N MET A 1 3.46 -34.43 26.39
CA MET A 1 3.85 -33.06 26.78
C MET A 1 4.33 -32.35 25.53
N ARG A 2 3.53 -31.42 25.00
CA ARG A 2 3.84 -30.62 23.80
C ARG A 2 4.78 -29.49 24.20
N PHE A 3 5.96 -29.42 23.58
CA PHE A 3 6.86 -28.27 23.74
C PHE A 3 6.32 -27.11 22.90
N GLN A 4 6.04 -25.98 23.56
CA GLN A 4 5.83 -24.70 22.91
C GLN A 4 7.17 -24.20 22.40
N THR A 5 7.41 -24.31 21.10
CA THR A 5 8.38 -23.49 20.39
C THR A 5 7.78 -22.09 20.28
N THR A 6 8.34 -21.13 21.01
CA THR A 6 8.10 -19.70 20.78
C THR A 6 8.58 -19.36 19.38
N SER A 7 7.64 -19.36 18.44
CA SER A 7 7.78 -18.82 17.09
C SER A 7 8.22 -17.35 17.16
N LEU A 8 8.98 -16.89 16.15
CA LEU A 8 9.29 -15.48 15.89
C LEU A 8 7.97 -14.72 15.61
N LEU A 9 7.19 -14.48 16.66
CA LEU A 9 5.86 -13.88 16.58
C LEU A 9 5.96 -12.36 16.45
N CYS A 10 5.22 -11.85 15.46
CA CYS A 10 4.70 -10.48 15.35
C CYS A 10 5.71 -9.34 15.11
N LEU A 11 6.17 -9.18 13.87
CA LEU A 11 6.61 -7.88 13.32
C LEU A 11 5.98 -7.54 11.95
N SER A 12 5.10 -8.40 11.43
CA SER A 12 4.42 -8.25 10.14
C SER A 12 3.27 -7.22 10.13
N SER A 13 2.87 -6.67 11.28
CA SER A 13 1.79 -5.68 11.38
C SER A 13 2.23 -4.20 11.31
N LEU A 14 3.51 -3.91 11.07
CA LEU A 14 4.05 -2.53 11.07
C LEU A 14 4.23 -1.89 9.68
N PHE A 15 3.87 -2.57 8.59
CA PHE A 15 4.06 -2.04 7.22
C PHE A 15 2.76 -1.93 6.40
N ALA A 16 1.68 -1.50 7.04
CA ALA A 16 0.64 -0.72 6.36
C ALA A 16 1.02 0.77 6.49
N GLY A 17 1.73 1.32 5.50
CA GLY A 17 2.01 2.76 5.41
C GLY A 17 3.31 3.23 6.08
N SER A 18 4.46 2.93 5.49
CA SER A 18 5.70 3.70 5.74
C SER A 18 5.88 4.78 4.66
N SER A 19 4.98 5.75 4.64
CA SER A 19 5.28 7.08 4.09
C SER A 19 6.11 7.84 5.13
N ALA A 20 7.28 8.30 4.72
CA ALA A 20 8.27 8.94 5.60
C ALA A 20 7.70 10.19 6.30
N PHE A 21 7.38 10.07 7.59
CA PHE A 21 7.11 11.22 8.46
C PHE A 21 8.43 11.93 8.80
N SER A 22 8.69 13.06 8.13
CA SER A 22 9.62 14.07 8.62
C SER A 22 8.90 14.93 9.66
N LEU A 23 9.25 14.80 10.94
CA LEU A 23 8.78 15.70 11.99
C LEU A 23 9.43 17.09 11.82
N PRO A 24 8.68 18.21 11.90
CA PRO A 24 9.28 19.54 11.96
C PRO A 24 9.96 19.76 13.33
N PRO A 25 11.14 20.42 13.38
CA PRO A 25 11.76 20.78 14.63
C PRO A 25 11.08 22.01 15.23
N ASN A 26 10.82 21.96 16.54
CA ASN A 26 10.32 23.04 17.41
C ASN A 26 8.82 23.34 17.40
N ALA A 27 8.10 22.70 18.33
CA ALA A 27 6.89 23.25 18.94
C ALA A 27 7.01 23.20 20.47
N PRO A 28 6.62 24.26 21.20
CA PRO A 28 6.78 24.36 22.65
C PRO A 28 5.79 23.46 23.41
N VAL A 29 6.29 22.83 24.47
CA VAL A 29 5.55 21.94 25.39
C VAL A 29 4.53 22.77 26.19
N ALA A 30 3.23 22.52 25.98
CA ALA A 30 2.18 22.99 26.86
C ALA A 30 2.09 22.05 28.08
N GLN A 31 2.34 22.58 29.27
CA GLN A 31 2.15 21.87 30.53
C GLN A 31 0.66 21.70 30.84
N VAL A 32 0.19 20.45 30.92
CA VAL A 32 -1.10 20.12 31.50
C VAL A 32 -0.86 19.67 32.94
N GLN A 33 -1.39 20.45 33.89
CA GLN A 33 -1.51 20.09 35.29
C GLN A 33 -2.58 19.01 35.46
N THR A 34 -2.21 17.87 36.03
CA THR A 34 -3.16 16.93 36.63
C THR A 34 -2.73 16.63 38.06
N SER A 35 -3.52 17.17 38.99
CA SER A 35 -3.43 16.97 40.42
C SER A 35 -4.31 15.78 40.79
N GLN A 36 -3.75 14.64 41.16
CA GLN A 36 -4.41 13.69 42.06
C GLN A 36 -3.36 13.03 42.96
N THR A 37 -3.40 13.44 44.23
CA THR A 37 -2.68 12.89 45.37
C THR A 37 -3.29 11.55 45.78
N TYR A 38 -2.47 10.51 45.88
CA TYR A 38 -2.78 9.31 46.66
C TYR A 38 -1.68 9.08 47.69
N ASP A 39 -2.13 8.75 48.90
CA ASP A 39 -1.36 8.60 50.13
C ASP A 39 -0.24 7.56 50.04
N VAL A 40 0.91 7.95 50.59
CA VAL A 40 2.07 7.09 50.84
C VAL A 40 1.95 6.54 52.26
N SER A 41 1.76 5.23 52.38
CA SER A 41 2.01 4.51 53.64
C SER A 41 3.28 3.69 53.51
N SER A 42 4.21 4.01 54.42
CA SER A 42 5.52 3.41 54.62
C SER A 42 5.45 2.06 55.33
N SER A 43 6.26 1.10 54.90
CA SER A 43 6.83 0.08 55.81
C SER A 43 8.06 -0.62 55.21
N SER A 44 9.20 -0.35 55.86
CA SER A 44 10.29 -1.27 56.27
C SER A 44 10.97 -2.21 55.26
N SER A 45 12.22 -1.83 54.94
CA SER A 45 13.47 -2.60 55.10
C SER A 45 13.43 -4.13 55.17
N SER A 46 14.17 -4.77 54.25
CA SER A 46 15.36 -5.62 54.48
C SER A 46 15.37 -6.88 53.59
N SER A 47 16.41 -7.03 52.77
CA SER A 47 17.17 -8.28 52.57
C SER A 47 18.04 -8.18 51.30
N VAL A 48 19.35 -8.31 51.49
CA VAL A 48 20.33 -8.56 50.44
C VAL A 48 20.13 -10.00 49.96
N SER A 49 19.65 -10.19 48.74
CA SER A 49 19.53 -11.52 48.12
C SER A 49 19.91 -11.47 46.65
N ASN A 50 20.96 -12.23 46.32
CA ASN A 50 21.41 -12.72 45.02
C ASN A 50 20.65 -12.21 43.77
N PHE A 51 21.37 -11.44 42.95
CA PHE A 51 20.99 -11.10 41.57
C PHE A 51 21.03 -12.35 40.66
N ASN A 52 20.02 -13.20 40.76
CA ASN A 52 19.62 -14.09 39.67
C ASN A 52 18.37 -13.49 39.02
N SER A 53 18.56 -12.58 38.06
CA SER A 53 17.43 -12.08 37.28
C SER A 53 16.92 -13.20 36.35
N PRO A 54 15.60 -13.41 36.23
CA PRO A 54 15.01 -14.35 35.27
C PRO A 54 15.48 -14.09 33.83
N LEU A 55 15.82 -12.83 33.52
CA LEU A 55 16.37 -12.39 32.24
C LEU A 55 17.77 -12.99 31.98
N MET A 56 18.65 -13.05 32.98
CA MET A 56 20.00 -13.61 32.82
C MET A 56 20.02 -15.14 32.78
N ASN A 57 19.06 -15.80 33.43
CA ASN A 57 18.88 -17.24 33.31
C ASN A 57 18.33 -17.62 31.91
N GLY A 58 17.40 -16.82 31.35
CA GLY A 58 16.95 -16.99 29.97
C GLY A 58 18.07 -16.81 28.92
N ILE A 59 19.03 -15.91 29.17
CA ILE A 59 20.20 -15.70 28.30
C ILE A 59 21.21 -16.86 28.43
N ARG A 60 21.36 -17.47 29.62
CA ARG A 60 22.24 -18.63 29.81
C ARG A 60 21.67 -19.92 29.22
N ASP A 61 20.37 -20.15 29.33
CA ASP A 61 19.72 -21.31 28.71
C ASP A 61 19.68 -21.20 27.17
N PHE A 62 19.80 -19.98 26.62
CA PHE A 62 20.00 -19.72 25.19
C PHE A 62 21.43 -20.04 24.69
N LEU A 63 22.41 -20.13 25.58
CA LEU A 63 23.85 -20.30 25.24
C LEU A 63 24.34 -21.76 25.33
N ILE A 64 23.47 -22.72 25.68
CA ILE A 64 23.83 -24.14 25.68
C ILE A 64 23.41 -24.76 24.33
N PRO A 65 24.35 -25.12 23.43
CA PRO A 65 23.98 -25.77 22.19
C PRO A 65 23.38 -27.14 22.49
N PRO A 66 22.18 -27.46 21.97
CA PRO A 66 21.59 -28.76 22.21
C PRO A 66 22.28 -29.83 21.36
N ALA A 67 22.55 -30.98 21.97
CA ALA A 67 23.13 -32.14 21.33
C ALA A 67 22.10 -32.78 20.38
N TYR A 68 22.05 -32.34 19.11
CA TYR A 68 21.20 -32.94 18.08
C TYR A 68 22.00 -33.29 16.83
N ALA A 69 22.32 -34.58 16.67
CA ALA A 69 23.02 -35.12 15.50
C ALA A 69 22.38 -36.38 14.90
N ALA A 70 21.19 -36.82 15.34
CA ALA A 70 20.67 -38.15 14.98
C ALA A 70 19.35 -38.20 14.18
N ASP A 71 18.53 -37.13 14.11
CA ASP A 71 17.11 -37.29 13.71
C ASP A 71 16.74 -36.77 12.31
N GLY A 72 17.70 -36.44 11.43
CA GLY A 72 17.39 -35.95 10.08
C GLY A 72 16.66 -34.59 10.02
N LYS A 73 16.45 -33.94 11.18
CA LYS A 73 15.95 -32.56 11.27
C LYS A 73 17.06 -31.58 10.91
N PRO A 74 16.73 -30.44 10.25
CA PRO A 74 17.71 -29.41 9.96
C PRO A 74 18.42 -29.01 11.26
N LYS A 75 19.76 -28.99 11.22
CA LYS A 75 20.56 -28.58 12.38
C LYS A 75 20.21 -27.12 12.71
N PRO A 76 20.16 -26.71 13.98
CA PRO A 76 19.88 -25.32 14.32
C PRO A 76 20.91 -24.37 13.67
N PRO A 77 20.55 -23.09 13.44
CA PRO A 77 21.49 -22.08 12.98
C PRO A 77 22.70 -21.94 13.91
N THR A 78 23.87 -21.66 13.35
CA THR A 78 25.08 -21.36 14.14
C THR A 78 25.01 -19.96 14.75
N ASN A 79 25.81 -19.69 15.79
CA ASN A 79 25.86 -18.34 16.39
C ASN A 79 26.30 -17.28 15.39
N ASP A 80 27.19 -17.63 14.45
CA ASP A 80 27.65 -16.72 13.40
C ASP A 80 26.55 -16.45 12.37
N GLU A 81 25.78 -17.48 11.99
CA GLU A 81 24.58 -17.35 11.15
C GLU A 81 23.52 -16.43 11.78
N ILE A 82 23.27 -16.58 13.09
CA ILE A 82 22.34 -15.73 13.84
C ILE A 82 22.86 -14.30 13.94
N LYS A 83 24.17 -14.12 14.19
CA LYS A 83 24.79 -12.80 14.25
C LYS A 83 24.68 -12.07 12.92
N LEU A 84 24.95 -12.75 11.81
CA LEU A 84 24.79 -12.22 10.46
C LEU A 84 23.35 -11.75 10.20
N LEU A 85 22.36 -12.57 10.57
CA LEU A 85 20.95 -12.19 10.44
C LEU A 85 20.60 -10.95 11.28
N ARG A 86 21.09 -10.87 12.52
CA ARG A 86 20.87 -9.69 13.37
C ARG A 86 21.50 -8.42 12.79
N GLU A 87 22.70 -8.52 12.22
CA GLU A 87 23.35 -7.41 11.53
C GLU A 87 22.54 -6.98 10.30
N ALA A 88 22.01 -7.94 9.54
CA ALA A 88 21.17 -7.68 8.37
C ALA A 88 19.87 -6.94 8.75
N LEU A 89 19.14 -7.43 9.76
CA LEU A 89 17.92 -6.78 10.26
C LEU A 89 18.22 -5.44 10.94
N GLY A 90 19.39 -5.30 11.58
CA GLY A 90 19.87 -4.04 12.13
C GLY A 90 20.14 -2.99 11.06
N ALA A 91 20.71 -3.39 9.91
CA ALA A 91 20.89 -2.50 8.76
C ALA A 91 19.54 -2.03 8.20
N LEU A 92 18.55 -2.93 8.11
CA LEU A 92 17.22 -2.59 7.59
C LEU A 92 16.42 -1.69 8.55
N TYR A 93 16.22 -2.10 9.81
CA TYR A 93 15.30 -1.43 10.73
C TYR A 93 15.97 -0.36 11.60
N GLY A 94 17.24 -0.55 11.95
CA GLY A 94 18.00 0.38 12.77
C GLY A 94 18.65 1.49 11.95
N GLU A 95 19.51 1.11 11.01
CA GLU A 95 20.24 2.07 10.16
C GLU A 95 19.36 2.62 9.02
N ARG A 96 18.26 1.94 8.67
CA ARG A 96 17.41 2.26 7.50
C ARG A 96 18.21 2.33 6.21
N ASN A 97 19.14 1.38 6.04
CA ASN A 97 20.03 1.26 4.89
C ASN A 97 19.67 -0.01 4.11
N PRO A 98 18.72 0.06 3.16
CA PRO A 98 18.26 -1.10 2.42
C PRO A 98 19.35 -1.70 1.53
N GLU A 99 20.29 -0.90 1.00
CA GLU A 99 21.42 -1.40 0.20
C GLU A 99 22.31 -2.35 1.00
N LYS A 100 22.71 -1.91 2.21
CA LYS A 100 23.50 -2.73 3.13
C LYS A 100 22.72 -3.96 3.60
N ALA A 101 21.41 -3.80 3.85
CA ALA A 101 20.55 -4.91 4.24
C ALA A 101 20.50 -5.99 3.14
N VAL A 102 20.33 -5.62 1.86
CA VAL A 102 20.32 -6.58 0.74
C VAL A 102 21.60 -7.42 0.70
N GLU A 103 22.76 -6.79 0.87
CA GLU A 103 24.05 -7.51 0.86
C GLU A 103 24.12 -8.53 2.01
N LEU A 104 23.75 -8.11 3.23
CA LEU A 104 23.80 -8.97 4.42
C LEU A 104 22.75 -10.09 4.37
N ILE A 105 21.52 -9.80 3.93
CA ILE A 105 20.47 -10.81 3.77
C ILE A 105 20.85 -11.82 2.70
N THR A 106 21.49 -11.39 1.61
CA THR A 106 21.98 -12.33 0.57
C THR A 106 22.99 -13.31 1.14
N LYS A 107 23.92 -12.85 1.98
CA LYS A 107 24.85 -13.73 2.70
C LYS A 107 24.11 -14.65 3.68
N ALA A 108 23.10 -14.14 4.38
CA ALA A 108 22.29 -14.92 5.30
C ALA A 108 21.54 -16.05 4.57
N ILE A 109 20.93 -15.78 3.42
CA ILE A 109 20.25 -16.77 2.57
C ILE A 109 21.20 -17.91 2.22
N SER A 110 22.42 -17.61 1.78
CA SER A 110 23.42 -18.64 1.48
C SER A 110 23.81 -19.46 2.71
N ALA A 111 23.98 -18.82 3.87
CA ALA A 111 24.33 -19.52 5.10
C ALA A 111 23.17 -20.37 5.67
N TRP A 112 21.93 -20.00 5.36
CA TRP A 112 20.70 -20.65 5.82
C TRP A 112 20.12 -21.66 4.81
N GLU A 113 20.86 -22.04 3.76
CA GLU A 113 20.35 -22.95 2.72
C GLU A 113 19.86 -24.30 3.27
N ARG A 114 20.49 -24.78 4.35
CA ARG A 114 20.17 -26.02 5.07
C ARG A 114 18.97 -25.94 6.01
N GLN A 115 18.44 -24.73 6.22
CA GLN A 115 17.34 -24.49 7.15
C GLN A 115 15.99 -24.86 6.53
N ALA A 116 14.96 -24.86 7.37
CA ALA A 116 13.61 -25.20 6.94
C ALA A 116 13.09 -24.21 5.87
N PRO A 117 12.20 -24.65 4.96
CA PRO A 117 11.71 -23.82 3.87
C PRO A 117 11.04 -22.52 4.32
N ASP A 118 10.34 -22.52 5.45
CA ASP A 118 9.67 -21.36 6.05
C ASP A 118 10.69 -20.29 6.52
N GLU A 119 11.76 -20.70 7.22
CA GLU A 119 12.82 -19.80 7.64
C GLU A 119 13.52 -19.16 6.44
N ARG A 120 13.76 -19.95 5.39
CA ARG A 120 14.33 -19.45 4.13
C ARG A 120 13.38 -18.49 3.43
N ALA A 121 12.09 -18.81 3.37
CA ALA A 121 11.08 -17.97 2.74
C ALA A 121 11.04 -16.58 3.37
N ALA A 122 11.11 -16.49 4.70
CA ALA A 122 11.15 -15.21 5.41
C ALA A 122 12.36 -14.35 4.97
N LEU A 123 13.54 -14.94 4.76
CA LEU A 123 14.71 -14.20 4.29
C LEU A 123 14.54 -13.64 2.88
N TYR A 124 13.98 -14.43 1.95
CA TYR A 124 13.65 -13.95 0.61
C TYR A 124 12.61 -12.83 0.66
N ARG A 125 11.56 -12.97 1.47
CA ARG A 125 10.53 -11.94 1.63
C ARG A 125 11.12 -10.61 2.10
N VAL A 126 11.94 -10.64 3.15
CA VAL A 126 12.58 -9.43 3.71
C VAL A 126 13.54 -8.80 2.71
N ARG A 127 14.25 -9.60 1.89
CA ARG A 127 15.09 -9.03 0.82
C ARG A 127 14.25 -8.42 -0.31
N GLY A 128 13.10 -9.01 -0.62
CA GLY A 128 12.09 -8.44 -1.50
C GLY A 128 11.58 -7.07 -1.01
N ASP A 129 11.29 -6.93 0.28
CA ASP A 129 10.93 -5.64 0.90
C ASP A 129 12.07 -4.61 0.72
N CYS A 130 13.33 -5.03 0.89
CA CYS A 130 14.49 -4.15 0.68
C CYS A 130 14.58 -3.70 -0.78
N TYR A 131 14.40 -4.61 -1.74
CA TYR A 131 14.40 -4.26 -3.16
C TYR A 131 13.28 -3.28 -3.52
N MET A 132 12.10 -3.41 -2.91
CA MET A 132 11.04 -2.41 -3.05
C MET A 132 11.45 -1.04 -2.49
N GLY A 133 12.12 -1.01 -1.33
CA GLY A 133 12.70 0.22 -0.78
C GLY A 133 13.77 0.86 -1.69
N LEU A 134 14.46 0.06 -2.50
CA LEU A 134 15.43 0.48 -3.51
C LEU A 134 14.80 0.80 -4.88
N VAL A 135 13.47 0.67 -5.01
CA VAL A 135 12.74 0.83 -6.28
C VAL A 135 13.25 -0.14 -7.36
N ASN A 136 13.64 -1.35 -6.95
CA ASN A 136 14.03 -2.47 -7.82
C ASN A 136 12.92 -3.52 -7.82
N ALA A 137 11.84 -3.20 -8.53
CA ALA A 137 10.63 -4.02 -8.56
C ALA A 137 10.87 -5.41 -9.18
N GLU A 138 11.73 -5.52 -10.19
CA GLU A 138 12.05 -6.78 -10.86
C GLU A 138 12.69 -7.78 -9.89
N ALA A 139 13.70 -7.35 -9.11
CA ALA A 139 14.35 -8.21 -8.12
C ALA A 139 13.39 -8.56 -6.96
N ALA A 140 12.50 -7.63 -6.58
CA ALA A 140 11.49 -7.91 -5.58
C ALA A 140 10.50 -8.99 -6.04
N ILE A 141 10.06 -8.97 -7.30
CA ILE A 141 9.17 -10.00 -7.87
C ILE A 141 9.80 -11.39 -7.78
N GLU A 142 11.08 -11.52 -8.09
CA GLU A 142 11.82 -12.79 -8.01
C GLU A 142 11.85 -13.33 -6.57
N ASP A 143 12.16 -12.45 -5.61
CA ASP A 143 12.24 -12.82 -4.19
C ASP A 143 10.86 -13.19 -3.61
N TYR A 144 9.80 -12.43 -3.90
CA TYR A 144 8.46 -12.79 -3.46
C TYR A 144 7.94 -14.05 -4.15
N THR A 145 8.29 -14.28 -5.42
CA THR A 145 7.93 -15.52 -6.11
C THR A 145 8.61 -16.72 -5.45
N THR A 146 9.89 -16.61 -5.13
CA THR A 146 10.64 -17.63 -4.40
C THR A 146 10.03 -17.89 -3.02
N THR A 147 9.66 -16.83 -2.31
CA THR A 147 8.96 -16.90 -1.02
C THR A 147 7.66 -17.70 -1.14
N ILE A 148 6.80 -17.35 -2.10
CA ILE A 148 5.52 -18.05 -2.34
C ILE A 148 5.76 -19.52 -2.69
N THR A 149 6.76 -19.83 -3.53
CA THR A 149 7.09 -21.22 -3.87
C THR A 149 7.52 -22.03 -2.64
N LEU A 150 8.30 -21.45 -1.72
CA LEU A 150 8.70 -22.12 -0.49
C LEU A 150 7.52 -22.31 0.48
N LEU A 151 6.68 -21.29 0.65
CA LEU A 151 5.53 -21.32 1.57
C LEU A 151 4.37 -22.19 1.08
N THR A 152 4.25 -22.41 -0.23
CA THR A 152 3.25 -23.33 -0.80
C THR A 152 3.80 -24.74 -1.05
N GLY A 153 5.11 -24.92 -0.88
CA GLY A 153 5.79 -26.21 -1.02
C GLY A 153 5.81 -27.02 0.28
N PRO A 154 6.45 -28.20 0.26
CA PRO A 154 6.58 -29.06 1.44
C PRO A 154 7.28 -28.35 2.60
N GLY A 155 6.68 -28.35 3.79
CA GLY A 155 7.19 -27.69 4.99
C GLY A 155 6.74 -26.23 5.12
N GLY A 156 6.11 -25.66 4.09
CA GLY A 156 5.53 -24.31 4.14
C GLY A 156 4.32 -24.21 5.06
N GLU A 157 3.61 -25.32 5.30
CA GLU A 157 2.48 -25.40 6.24
C GLU A 157 2.86 -25.14 7.71
N LEU A 158 4.16 -25.15 8.01
CA LEU A 158 4.71 -24.84 9.33
C LEU A 158 4.97 -23.35 9.53
N ALA A 159 4.93 -22.55 8.46
CA ALA A 159 5.16 -21.12 8.51
C ALA A 159 4.05 -20.39 9.28
N ASP A 160 4.36 -19.17 9.75
CA ASP A 160 3.32 -18.28 10.26
C ASP A 160 2.28 -18.01 9.14
N PRO A 161 0.97 -18.23 9.39
CA PRO A 161 -0.07 -18.00 8.39
C PRO A 161 -0.08 -16.59 7.78
N ALA A 162 0.53 -15.59 8.44
CA ALA A 162 0.64 -14.24 7.94
C ALA A 162 1.70 -14.06 6.82
N GLU A 163 2.67 -14.97 6.69
CA GLU A 163 3.78 -14.81 5.74
C GLU A 163 3.33 -14.98 4.29
N LEU A 164 2.45 -15.94 4.02
CA LEU A 164 1.96 -16.21 2.66
C LEU A 164 1.14 -15.04 2.07
N PRO A 165 0.10 -14.50 2.75
CA PRO A 165 -0.58 -13.32 2.24
C PRO A 165 0.35 -12.11 2.11
N ALA A 166 1.30 -11.92 3.03
CA ALA A 166 2.28 -10.84 2.93
C ALA A 166 3.16 -10.97 1.67
N ALA A 167 3.58 -12.19 1.32
CA ALA A 167 4.34 -12.45 0.11
C ALA A 167 3.53 -12.20 -1.17
N TYR A 168 2.24 -12.58 -1.20
CA TYR A 168 1.34 -12.25 -2.30
C TYR A 168 1.18 -10.73 -2.47
N LEU A 169 0.91 -9.99 -1.38
CA LEU A 169 0.82 -8.52 -1.44
C LEU A 169 2.13 -7.89 -1.92
N GLY A 170 3.27 -8.37 -1.41
CA GLY A 170 4.59 -7.92 -1.83
C GLY A 170 4.80 -8.07 -3.33
N ARG A 171 4.48 -9.25 -3.90
CA ARG A 171 4.59 -9.48 -5.35
C ARG A 171 3.62 -8.64 -6.15
N GLY A 172 2.35 -8.56 -5.74
CA GLY A 172 1.34 -7.73 -6.39
C GLY A 172 1.74 -6.26 -6.48
N ARG A 173 2.27 -5.69 -5.38
CA ARG A 173 2.81 -4.32 -5.34
C ARG A 173 4.03 -4.14 -6.23
N SER A 174 4.93 -5.12 -6.23
CA SER A 174 6.13 -5.09 -7.05
C SER A 174 5.77 -5.09 -8.54
N LEU A 175 4.81 -5.93 -8.95
CA LEU A 175 4.28 -5.96 -10.31
C LEU A 175 3.75 -4.58 -10.72
N LEU A 176 2.86 -3.97 -9.92
CA LEU A 176 2.29 -2.66 -10.24
C LEU A 176 3.35 -1.55 -10.26
N SER A 177 4.44 -1.69 -9.50
CA SER A 177 5.54 -0.72 -9.47
C SER A 177 6.42 -0.71 -10.73
N LEU A 178 6.34 -1.72 -11.59
CA LEU A 178 7.01 -1.72 -12.91
C LEU A 178 6.50 -0.55 -13.79
N GLY A 179 5.22 -0.21 -13.65
CA GLY A 179 4.53 0.87 -14.35
C GLY A 179 3.85 0.43 -15.64
N VAL A 180 4.58 -0.17 -16.58
CA VAL A 180 3.99 -0.74 -17.81
C VAL A 180 3.98 -2.26 -17.69
N LEU A 181 2.79 -2.83 -17.52
CA LEU A 181 2.59 -4.27 -17.33
C LEU A 181 1.95 -4.90 -18.57
N THR A 182 2.20 -6.18 -18.78
CA THR A 182 1.43 -7.00 -19.72
C THR A 182 0.09 -7.42 -19.12
N ASP A 183 -0.85 -7.85 -19.96
CA ASP A 183 -2.15 -8.37 -19.51
C ASP A 183 -1.94 -9.55 -18.53
N GLU A 184 -0.96 -10.44 -18.77
CA GLU A 184 -0.63 -11.56 -17.87
C GLU A 184 -0.09 -11.08 -16.51
N GLN A 185 0.70 -10.01 -16.49
CA GLN A 185 1.21 -9.43 -15.24
C GLN A 185 0.08 -8.78 -14.43
N TYR A 186 -0.88 -8.12 -15.09
CA TYR A 186 -2.08 -7.62 -14.41
C TYR A 186 -2.94 -8.76 -13.87
N GLN A 187 -3.14 -9.84 -14.62
CA GLN A 187 -3.85 -11.03 -14.14
C GLN A 187 -3.15 -11.65 -12.92
N LEU A 188 -1.82 -11.74 -12.95
CA LEU A 188 -1.05 -12.25 -11.83
C LEU A 188 -1.17 -11.35 -10.59
N ALA A 189 -1.03 -10.03 -10.76
CA ALA A 189 -1.21 -9.08 -9.66
C ALA A 189 -2.61 -9.15 -9.07
N ASN A 190 -3.65 -9.19 -9.91
CA ASN A 190 -5.04 -9.34 -9.48
C ASN A 190 -5.24 -10.63 -8.64
N LYS A 191 -4.69 -11.76 -9.11
CA LYS A 191 -4.76 -13.03 -8.39
C LYS A 191 -4.02 -12.98 -7.05
N ASP A 192 -2.86 -12.33 -7.00
CA ASP A 192 -2.08 -12.19 -5.77
C ASP A 192 -2.85 -11.37 -4.72
N TYR A 193 -3.44 -10.23 -5.10
CA TYR A 193 -4.29 -9.46 -4.18
C TYR A 193 -5.51 -10.25 -3.71
N GLN A 194 -6.19 -10.94 -4.62
CA GLN A 194 -7.36 -11.77 -4.27
C GLN A 194 -7.00 -12.84 -3.24
N LEU A 195 -5.90 -13.58 -3.47
CA LEU A 195 -5.42 -14.60 -2.52
C LEU A 195 -5.02 -13.99 -1.18
N ALA A 196 -4.37 -12.81 -1.20
CA ALA A 196 -4.03 -12.11 0.02
C ALA A 196 -5.27 -11.65 0.81
N MET A 197 -6.31 -11.14 0.17
CA MET A 197 -7.56 -10.76 0.84
C MET A 197 -8.18 -11.99 1.53
N ARG A 198 -8.31 -13.10 0.80
CA ARG A 198 -8.89 -14.34 1.34
C ARG A 198 -8.11 -14.88 2.54
N LEU A 199 -6.78 -14.93 2.43
CA LEU A 199 -5.91 -15.46 3.48
C LEU A 199 -5.80 -14.54 4.69
N THR A 200 -6.14 -13.25 4.56
CA THR A 200 -6.15 -12.30 5.67
C THR A 200 -7.53 -12.12 6.31
N SER A 201 -8.55 -12.85 5.86
CA SER A 201 -9.85 -12.84 6.52
C SER A 201 -9.78 -13.41 7.95
N ARG A 202 -10.62 -12.92 8.87
CA ARG A 202 -10.70 -13.43 10.27
C ARG A 202 -11.58 -14.65 10.39
N GLU A 203 -12.66 -14.67 9.63
CA GLU A 203 -13.77 -15.59 9.83
C GLU A 203 -13.75 -16.64 8.74
N GLU A 204 -14.18 -17.85 9.11
CA GLU A 204 -14.46 -18.91 8.15
C GLU A 204 -15.79 -18.58 7.47
N TRP A 205 -15.75 -17.68 6.49
CA TRP A 205 -16.91 -17.35 5.66
C TRP A 205 -17.22 -18.49 4.69
N ASP A 206 -18.49 -18.61 4.29
CA ASP A 206 -18.96 -19.68 3.42
C ASP A 206 -18.56 -19.46 1.95
N THR A 207 -18.31 -18.21 1.56
CA THR A 207 -18.02 -17.83 0.17
C THR A 207 -16.69 -17.08 0.03
N ASN A 208 -16.07 -17.16 -1.15
CA ASN A 208 -14.82 -16.45 -1.43
C ASN A 208 -15.03 -14.94 -1.45
N GLU A 209 -16.22 -14.50 -1.88
CA GLU A 209 -16.61 -13.10 -1.98
C GLU A 209 -16.69 -12.45 -0.58
N GLU A 210 -17.20 -13.18 0.41
CA GLU A 210 -17.22 -12.72 1.81
C GLU A 210 -15.81 -12.67 2.41
N LEU A 211 -14.97 -13.69 2.15
CA LEU A 211 -13.56 -13.68 2.56
C LEU A 211 -12.81 -12.48 1.96
N GLU A 212 -13.06 -12.18 0.68
CA GLU A 212 -12.47 -11.05 -0.03
C GLU A 212 -12.92 -9.70 0.56
N ALA A 213 -14.22 -9.56 0.86
CA ALA A 213 -14.77 -8.36 1.45
C ALA A 213 -14.23 -8.10 2.87
N ASP A 214 -14.15 -9.12 3.73
CA ASP A 214 -13.54 -8.99 5.07
C ASP A 214 -12.04 -8.67 4.98
N GLY A 215 -11.30 -9.35 4.10
CA GLY A 215 -9.90 -9.02 3.83
C GLY A 215 -9.71 -7.56 3.39
N ALA A 216 -10.55 -7.10 2.47
CA ALA A 216 -10.55 -5.72 1.99
C ALA A 216 -10.88 -4.71 3.10
N GLN A 217 -11.83 -5.03 3.98
CA GLN A 217 -12.19 -4.21 5.14
C GLN A 217 -11.01 -4.05 6.10
N ARG A 218 -10.22 -5.11 6.30
CA ARG A 218 -9.05 -5.09 7.18
C ARG A 218 -7.84 -4.36 6.59
N ASN A 219 -7.73 -4.34 5.27
CA ASN A 219 -6.62 -3.70 4.57
C ASN A 219 -7.13 -2.83 3.40
N PRO A 220 -7.71 -1.64 3.70
CA PRO A 220 -8.29 -0.77 2.68
C PRO A 220 -7.27 -0.30 1.63
N TYR A 221 -5.99 -0.20 2.00
CA TYR A 221 -4.92 0.12 1.07
C TYR A 221 -4.74 -0.98 0.04
N ALA A 222 -4.60 -2.24 0.47
CA ALA A 222 -4.47 -3.36 -0.45
C ALA A 222 -5.75 -3.60 -1.28
N ALA A 223 -6.93 -3.29 -0.72
CA ALA A 223 -8.18 -3.30 -1.49
C ALA A 223 -8.17 -2.26 -2.61
N TRP A 224 -7.75 -1.02 -2.34
CA TRP A 224 -7.59 -0.02 -3.40
C TRP A 224 -6.56 -0.45 -4.44
N GLU A 225 -5.43 -1.03 -4.00
CA GLU A 225 -4.40 -1.51 -4.90
C GLU A 225 -4.91 -2.66 -5.81
N TRP A 226 -5.78 -3.52 -5.25
CA TRP A 226 -6.45 -4.59 -5.97
C TRP A 226 -7.39 -4.07 -7.06
N GLY A 227 -8.20 -3.04 -6.75
CA GLY A 227 -9.06 -2.38 -7.74
C GLY A 227 -8.25 -1.79 -8.91
N MET A 228 -7.08 -1.23 -8.63
CA MET A 228 -6.15 -0.77 -9.67
C MET A 228 -5.59 -1.91 -10.53
N ALA A 229 -5.26 -3.06 -9.94
CA ALA A 229 -4.84 -4.24 -10.69
C ALA A 229 -5.96 -4.77 -11.61
N GLN A 230 -7.22 -4.77 -11.13
CA GLN A 230 -8.40 -5.15 -11.90
C GLN A 230 -8.65 -4.18 -13.06
N ARG A 231 -8.54 -2.87 -12.83
CA ARG A 231 -8.62 -1.83 -13.88
C ARG A 231 -7.58 -2.08 -14.98
N GLY A 232 -6.33 -2.29 -14.61
CA GLY A 232 -5.26 -2.61 -15.57
C GLY A 232 -5.52 -3.91 -16.34
N ASN A 233 -6.18 -4.88 -15.70
CA ASN A 233 -6.65 -6.11 -16.33
C ASN A 233 -7.97 -5.96 -17.12
N LYS A 234 -8.47 -4.73 -17.32
CA LYS A 234 -9.71 -4.40 -18.05
C LYS A 234 -10.99 -4.99 -17.42
N MET A 235 -10.94 -5.37 -16.15
CA MET A 235 -12.07 -5.86 -15.34
C MET A 235 -12.75 -4.68 -14.64
N TYR A 236 -13.38 -3.80 -15.42
CA TYR A 236 -13.81 -2.49 -14.93
C TYR A 236 -14.98 -2.54 -13.95
N ASN A 237 -15.90 -3.51 -14.06
CA ASN A 237 -17.00 -3.63 -13.10
C ASN A 237 -16.48 -4.11 -11.75
N GLU A 238 -15.63 -5.13 -11.77
CA GLU A 238 -14.99 -5.70 -10.59
C GLU A 238 -14.08 -4.67 -9.91
N ALA A 239 -13.33 -3.88 -10.70
CA ALA A 239 -12.53 -2.77 -10.20
C ALA A 239 -13.38 -1.75 -9.45
N ALA A 240 -14.56 -1.41 -9.98
CA ALA A 240 -15.48 -0.48 -9.33
C ALA A 240 -16.00 -1.03 -8.00
N GLU A 241 -16.42 -2.29 -7.96
CA GLU A 241 -16.87 -2.97 -6.74
C GLU A 241 -15.77 -2.98 -5.66
N THR A 242 -14.55 -3.35 -6.06
CA THR A 242 -13.39 -3.38 -5.15
C THR A 242 -13.05 -1.98 -4.62
N HIS A 243 -13.11 -0.95 -5.46
CA HIS A 243 -12.91 0.44 -5.02
C HIS A 243 -14.04 0.96 -4.11
N ILE A 244 -15.28 0.47 -4.25
CA ILE A 244 -16.38 0.74 -3.31
C ILE A 244 -16.11 0.09 -1.95
N LEU A 245 -15.62 -1.16 -1.94
CA LEU A 245 -15.20 -1.84 -0.71
C LEU A 245 -14.08 -1.07 -0.01
N ALA A 246 -13.03 -0.69 -0.76
CA ALA A 246 -11.94 0.13 -0.24
C ALA A 246 -12.44 1.48 0.31
N SER A 247 -13.35 2.15 -0.40
CA SER A 247 -13.94 3.42 0.05
C SER A 247 -14.67 3.27 1.39
N SER A 248 -15.45 2.20 1.54
CA SER A 248 -16.21 1.91 2.76
C SER A 248 -15.26 1.61 3.93
N ALA A 249 -14.24 0.78 3.68
CA ALA A 249 -13.23 0.42 4.67
C ALA A 249 -12.40 1.64 5.13
N PHE A 250 -11.98 2.53 4.22
CA PHE A 250 -11.32 3.79 4.59
C PHE A 250 -12.22 4.69 5.44
N LYS A 251 -13.52 4.75 5.11
CA LYS A 251 -14.49 5.54 5.87
C LYS A 251 -14.63 5.04 7.31
N GLU A 252 -14.63 3.73 7.51
CA GLU A 252 -14.76 3.10 8.83
C GLU A 252 -13.56 3.39 9.73
N ILE A 253 -12.34 3.43 9.18
CA ILE A 253 -11.15 3.81 9.94
C ILE A 253 -10.99 5.34 10.10
N GLY A 254 -11.96 6.13 9.61
CA GLY A 254 -11.96 7.58 9.72
C GLY A 254 -11.12 8.32 8.66
N ASP A 255 -10.60 7.61 7.65
CA ASP A 255 -9.84 8.21 6.55
C ASP A 255 -10.75 8.69 5.43
N ARG A 256 -11.35 9.86 5.64
CA ARG A 256 -12.33 10.43 4.71
C ARG A 256 -11.71 10.79 3.35
N ALA A 257 -10.45 11.21 3.31
CA ALA A 257 -9.81 11.60 2.06
C ALA A 257 -9.59 10.39 1.14
N ARG A 258 -9.00 9.31 1.64
CA ARG A 258 -8.79 8.08 0.86
C ARG A 258 -10.11 7.39 0.55
N SER A 259 -11.09 7.45 1.46
CA SER A 259 -12.46 6.99 1.17
C SER A 259 -13.05 7.68 -0.07
N VAL A 260 -12.95 9.01 -0.16
CA VAL A 260 -13.45 9.78 -1.31
C VAL A 260 -12.64 9.47 -2.58
N ILE A 261 -11.31 9.38 -2.49
CA ILE A 261 -10.46 8.99 -3.63
C ILE A 261 -10.89 7.63 -4.19
N SER A 262 -11.07 6.63 -3.34
CA SER A 262 -11.52 5.30 -3.77
C SER A 262 -12.91 5.35 -4.40
N LYS A 263 -13.85 6.15 -3.87
CA LYS A 263 -15.19 6.30 -4.48
C LYS A 263 -15.13 6.99 -5.85
N LEU A 264 -14.25 7.97 -6.03
CA LEU A 264 -14.00 8.61 -7.32
C LEU A 264 -13.42 7.60 -8.32
N ASP A 265 -12.45 6.77 -7.88
CA ASP A 265 -11.90 5.67 -8.69
C ASP A 265 -12.99 4.69 -9.13
N ALA A 266 -13.88 4.26 -8.23
CA ALA A 266 -15.00 3.39 -8.58
C ALA A 266 -15.91 3.99 -9.68
N GLY A 267 -16.20 5.29 -9.60
CA GLY A 267 -16.98 5.98 -10.63
C GLY A 267 -16.26 6.04 -11.98
N ILE A 268 -14.93 6.23 -11.98
CA ILE A 268 -14.09 6.21 -13.19
C ILE A 268 -14.07 4.80 -13.82
N ASP A 269 -14.05 3.76 -12.99
CA ASP A 269 -14.12 2.38 -13.44
C ASP A 269 -15.47 2.06 -14.10
N LEU A 270 -16.59 2.48 -13.50
CA LEU A 270 -17.91 2.35 -14.13
C LEU A 270 -18.01 3.14 -15.45
N ALA A 271 -17.43 4.33 -15.52
CA ALA A 271 -17.36 5.09 -16.78
C ALA A 271 -16.53 4.35 -17.85
N SER A 272 -15.46 3.67 -17.43
CA SER A 272 -14.62 2.81 -18.28
C SER A 272 -15.38 1.58 -18.77
N ALA A 273 -16.11 0.91 -17.88
CA ALA A 273 -17.01 -0.20 -18.20
C ALA A 273 -18.07 0.22 -19.22
N TYR A 274 -18.77 1.33 -18.99
CA TYR A 274 -19.74 1.88 -19.94
C TYR A 274 -19.11 2.20 -21.29
N ALA A 275 -17.92 2.82 -21.31
CA ALA A 275 -17.24 3.11 -22.56
C ALA A 275 -16.92 1.84 -23.36
N ALA A 276 -16.61 0.72 -22.68
CA ALA A 276 -16.34 -0.57 -23.30
C ALA A 276 -17.60 -1.30 -23.79
N THR A 277 -18.72 -1.24 -23.05
CA THR A 277 -19.93 -2.05 -23.32
C THR A 277 -21.08 -1.28 -23.95
N SER A 278 -21.11 0.04 -23.78
CA SER A 278 -22.26 0.91 -24.08
C SER A 278 -23.56 0.53 -23.35
N ASP A 279 -23.48 -0.20 -22.23
CA ASP A 279 -24.63 -0.57 -21.42
C ASP A 279 -25.22 0.63 -20.66
N LYS A 280 -26.50 0.91 -20.86
CA LYS A 280 -27.20 2.03 -20.22
C LYS A 280 -27.33 1.87 -18.70
N SER A 281 -27.38 0.65 -18.18
CA SER A 281 -27.43 0.43 -16.72
C SER A 281 -26.13 0.93 -16.07
N VAL A 282 -24.99 0.51 -16.62
CA VAL A 282 -23.65 0.93 -16.19
C VAL A 282 -23.46 2.45 -16.34
N LEU A 283 -24.03 3.08 -17.37
CA LEU A 283 -24.02 4.54 -17.52
C LEU A 283 -24.68 5.24 -16.33
N GLU A 284 -25.87 4.80 -15.93
CA GLU A 284 -26.61 5.42 -14.83
C GLU A 284 -25.91 5.20 -13.49
N ASP A 285 -25.32 4.01 -13.28
CA ASP A 285 -24.50 3.74 -12.10
C ASP A 285 -23.24 4.62 -12.07
N ALA A 286 -22.54 4.77 -13.20
CA ALA A 286 -21.37 5.66 -13.33
C ALA A 286 -21.73 7.11 -12.99
N LYS A 287 -22.82 7.63 -13.56
CA LYS A 287 -23.31 8.99 -13.28
C LYS A 287 -23.61 9.18 -11.80
N LYS A 288 -24.32 8.23 -11.19
CA LYS A 288 -24.70 8.27 -9.78
C LYS A 288 -23.47 8.28 -8.89
N VAL A 289 -22.58 7.29 -9.05
CA VAL A 289 -21.38 7.14 -8.21
C VAL A 289 -20.45 8.35 -8.37
N LEU A 290 -20.20 8.82 -9.59
CA LEU A 290 -19.36 9.99 -9.85
C LEU A 290 -19.96 11.26 -9.22
N THR A 291 -21.26 11.51 -9.39
CA THR A 291 -21.92 12.69 -8.84
C THR A 291 -21.85 12.72 -7.32
N GLU A 292 -22.16 11.60 -6.65
CA GLU A 292 -22.08 11.49 -5.20
C GLU A 292 -20.65 11.63 -4.68
N ALA A 293 -19.66 11.01 -5.36
CA ALA A 293 -18.26 11.08 -4.98
C ALA A 293 -17.70 12.51 -5.13
N ILE A 294 -18.01 13.18 -6.24
CA ILE A 294 -17.64 14.58 -6.50
C ILE A 294 -18.23 15.52 -5.45
N GLN A 295 -19.51 15.34 -5.07
CA GLN A 295 -20.11 16.15 -4.00
C GLN A 295 -19.39 15.96 -2.65
N SER A 296 -18.91 14.74 -2.39
CA SER A 296 -18.26 14.37 -1.14
C SER A 296 -16.87 15.01 -0.97
N THR A 297 -16.22 15.49 -2.04
CA THR A 297 -14.88 16.11 -1.96
C THR A 297 -14.88 17.40 -1.13
N THR A 298 -15.99 18.14 -1.14
CA THR A 298 -16.17 19.38 -0.36
C THR A 298 -16.17 19.16 1.16
N SER A 299 -16.40 17.91 1.59
CA SER A 299 -16.45 17.51 3.00
C SER A 299 -15.13 16.93 3.51
N VAL A 300 -14.09 16.90 2.67
CA VAL A 300 -12.77 16.40 3.06
C VAL A 300 -11.99 17.55 3.67
N GLU A 301 -11.69 17.44 4.96
CA GLU A 301 -10.83 18.36 5.70
C GLU A 301 -9.61 17.62 6.21
N GLY A 302 -8.46 18.29 6.27
CA GLY A 302 -7.22 17.66 6.69
C GLY A 302 -6.08 18.66 6.88
N ARG A 303 -5.10 18.26 7.69
CA ARG A 303 -3.82 18.99 7.82
C ARG A 303 -2.82 18.58 6.76
N ASP A 304 -2.98 17.39 6.19
CA ASP A 304 -2.14 16.87 5.13
C ASP A 304 -2.54 17.52 3.80
N ILE A 305 -1.75 18.49 3.38
CA ILE A 305 -2.09 19.26 2.20
C ILE A 305 -1.84 18.46 0.91
N GLU A 306 -0.87 17.55 0.89
CA GLU A 306 -0.59 16.72 -0.29
C GLU A 306 -1.78 15.78 -0.55
N LEU A 307 -2.34 15.22 0.52
CA LEU A 307 -3.55 14.39 0.43
C LEU A 307 -4.77 15.18 -0.04
N LEU A 308 -4.97 16.43 0.43
CA LEU A 308 -6.04 17.30 -0.07
C LEU A 308 -5.87 17.66 -1.54
N GLN A 309 -4.64 17.97 -1.97
CA GLN A 309 -4.31 18.20 -3.37
C GLN A 309 -4.60 16.96 -4.22
N ARG A 310 -4.32 15.76 -3.70
CA ARG A 310 -4.64 14.49 -4.34
C ARG A 310 -6.14 14.29 -4.52
N VAL A 311 -6.96 14.62 -3.52
CA VAL A 311 -8.44 14.59 -3.64
C VAL A 311 -8.91 15.50 -4.78
N ILE A 312 -8.39 16.73 -4.87
CA ILE A 312 -8.76 17.68 -5.94
C ILE A 312 -8.31 17.17 -7.32
N ALA A 313 -7.08 16.65 -7.43
CA ALA A 313 -6.59 16.08 -8.68
C ALA A 313 -7.48 14.92 -9.14
N LYS A 314 -7.90 14.07 -8.20
CA LYS A 314 -8.77 12.93 -8.48
C LYS A 314 -10.19 13.35 -8.83
N GLU A 315 -10.71 14.40 -8.20
CA GLU A 315 -11.98 15.01 -8.59
C GLU A 315 -11.93 15.50 -10.03
N GLY A 316 -10.85 16.17 -10.44
CA GLY A 316 -10.65 16.61 -11.82
C GLY A 316 -10.66 15.44 -12.81
N GLU A 317 -9.97 14.34 -12.50
CA GLU A 317 -10.03 13.09 -13.29
C GLU A 317 -11.46 12.54 -13.41
N ALA A 318 -12.18 12.48 -12.29
CA ALA A 318 -13.54 11.94 -12.24
C ALA A 318 -14.54 12.81 -13.02
N ARG A 319 -14.40 14.15 -12.94
CA ARG A 319 -15.21 15.09 -13.72
C ARG A 319 -14.96 14.99 -15.21
N ILE A 320 -13.71 14.76 -15.64
CA ILE A 320 -13.40 14.54 -17.06
C ILE A 320 -13.99 13.23 -17.56
N ALA A 321 -13.90 12.15 -16.77
CA ALA A 321 -14.59 10.90 -17.08
C ALA A 321 -16.12 11.11 -17.21
N LEU A 322 -16.73 11.79 -16.24
CA LEU A 322 -18.17 12.12 -16.26
C LEU A 322 -18.55 12.97 -17.48
N ALA A 323 -17.79 14.02 -17.78
CA ALA A 323 -18.01 14.89 -18.93
C ALA A 323 -17.97 14.09 -20.24
N SER A 324 -17.01 13.17 -20.37
CA SER A 324 -16.85 12.36 -21.59
C SER A 324 -18.04 11.42 -21.84
N ILE A 325 -18.58 10.77 -20.80
CA ILE A 325 -19.73 9.88 -20.94
C ILE A 325 -21.02 10.66 -21.19
N LEU A 326 -21.22 11.79 -20.50
CA LEU A 326 -22.36 12.71 -20.73
C LEU A 326 -22.37 13.25 -22.15
N TRP A 327 -21.21 13.68 -22.66
CA TRP A 327 -21.08 14.18 -24.03
C TRP A 327 -21.49 13.12 -25.05
N SER A 328 -20.98 11.89 -24.88
CA SER A 328 -21.29 10.78 -25.77
C SER A 328 -22.77 10.36 -25.73
N ASN A 329 -23.48 10.68 -24.65
CA ASN A 329 -24.91 10.43 -24.48
C ASN A 329 -25.81 11.61 -24.95
N GLY A 330 -25.23 12.66 -25.52
CA GLY A 330 -25.95 13.83 -26.01
C GLY A 330 -26.28 14.90 -24.96
N GLU A 331 -25.82 14.73 -23.72
CA GLU A 331 -26.02 15.66 -22.60
C GLU A 331 -24.96 16.78 -22.61
N LYS A 332 -24.85 17.48 -23.75
CA LYS A 332 -23.74 18.41 -24.04
C LYS A 332 -23.55 19.51 -22.99
N SER A 333 -24.63 20.17 -22.58
CA SER A 333 -24.56 21.25 -21.59
C SER A 333 -24.05 20.75 -20.23
N ALA A 334 -24.47 19.55 -19.80
CA ALA A 334 -23.99 18.96 -18.56
C ALA A 334 -22.50 18.54 -18.67
N ALA A 335 -22.10 18.02 -19.82
CA ALA A 335 -20.71 17.67 -20.09
C ALA A 335 -19.79 18.90 -20.08
N GLU A 336 -20.18 20.00 -20.73
CA GLU A 336 -19.44 21.26 -20.74
C GLU A 336 -19.29 21.85 -19.34
N ALA A 337 -20.36 21.77 -18.52
CA ALA A 337 -20.30 22.21 -17.13
C ALA A 337 -19.29 21.40 -16.30
N GLN A 338 -19.28 20.06 -16.44
CA GLN A 338 -18.32 19.21 -15.74
C GLN A 338 -16.88 19.45 -16.22
N LEU A 339 -16.67 19.63 -17.53
CA LEU A 339 -15.36 19.93 -18.09
C LEU A 339 -14.83 21.29 -17.61
N GLY A 340 -15.66 22.32 -17.65
CA GLY A 340 -15.29 23.67 -17.19
C GLY A 340 -14.87 23.68 -15.72
N GLU A 341 -15.65 23.01 -14.87
CA GLU A 341 -15.33 22.86 -13.44
C GLU A 341 -14.06 22.05 -13.23
N ALA A 342 -13.87 20.95 -13.97
CA ALA A 342 -12.65 20.15 -13.90
C ALA A 342 -11.41 20.98 -14.22
N CYS A 343 -11.44 21.72 -15.34
CA CYS A 343 -10.31 22.54 -15.74
C CYS A 343 -10.05 23.68 -14.74
N GLY A 344 -11.10 24.33 -14.22
CA GLY A 344 -10.98 25.37 -13.20
C GLY A 344 -10.30 24.87 -11.92
N ARG A 345 -10.75 23.73 -11.38
CA ARG A 345 -10.20 23.11 -10.16
C ARG A 345 -8.75 22.66 -10.36
N LEU A 346 -8.43 22.09 -11.52
CA LEU A 346 -7.08 21.64 -11.88
C LEU A 346 -6.11 22.81 -12.08
N ASP A 347 -6.55 23.91 -12.68
CA ASP A 347 -5.75 25.12 -12.84
C ASP A 347 -5.53 25.83 -11.49
N GLU A 348 -6.52 25.84 -10.60
CA GLU A 348 -6.35 26.28 -9.21
C GLU A 348 -5.29 25.47 -8.48
N LEU A 349 -5.33 24.13 -8.63
CA LEU A 349 -4.34 23.23 -8.06
C LEU A 349 -2.93 23.51 -8.59
N GLN A 350 -2.78 23.72 -9.90
CA GLN A 350 -1.49 24.11 -10.49
C GLN A 350 -1.01 25.46 -9.95
N ARG A 351 -1.89 26.46 -9.85
CA ARG A 351 -1.53 27.79 -9.31
C ARG A 351 -1.07 27.70 -7.86
N ASP A 352 -1.72 26.88 -7.03
CA ASP A 352 -1.31 26.63 -5.65
C ASP A 352 0.06 25.96 -5.58
N ALA A 353 0.30 24.92 -6.39
CA ALA A 353 1.61 24.25 -6.49
C ALA A 353 2.72 25.22 -6.91
N ASP A 354 2.50 26.02 -7.96
CA ASP A 354 3.44 27.03 -8.45
C ASP A 354 3.70 28.12 -7.40
N ALA A 355 2.67 28.57 -6.67
CA ALA A 355 2.79 29.58 -5.63
C ALA A 355 3.65 29.08 -4.45
N ARG A 356 3.46 27.82 -4.04
CA ARG A 356 4.28 27.18 -2.99
C ARG A 356 5.71 27.01 -3.43
N GLU A 357 5.93 26.56 -4.65
CA GLU A 357 7.27 26.39 -5.19
C GLU A 357 8.01 27.75 -5.27
N LYS A 358 7.33 28.80 -5.73
CA LYS A 358 7.87 30.17 -5.71
C LYS A 358 8.17 30.66 -4.29
N ALA A 359 7.28 30.42 -3.32
CA ALA A 359 7.49 30.80 -1.93
C ALA A 359 8.69 30.06 -1.32
N ARG A 360 8.82 28.76 -1.62
CA ARG A 360 9.93 27.90 -1.21
C ARG A 360 11.26 28.42 -1.76
N ILE A 361 11.33 28.70 -3.07
CA ILE A 361 12.50 29.32 -3.71
C ILE A 361 12.83 30.68 -3.08
N LYS A 362 11.83 31.54 -2.86
CA LYS A 362 12.02 32.86 -2.24
C LYS A 362 12.58 32.77 -0.81
N SER A 363 12.19 31.74 -0.06
CA SER A 363 12.71 31.48 1.28
C SER A 363 14.14 30.92 1.31
N GLY A 364 14.74 30.64 0.15
CA GLY A 364 16.05 30.01 0.05
C GLY A 364 16.05 28.51 0.35
N ALA A 365 14.87 27.88 0.45
CA ALA A 365 14.77 26.44 0.65
C ALA A 365 15.24 25.70 -0.62
N MET A 366 16.10 24.71 -0.43
CA MET A 366 16.61 23.86 -1.53
C MET A 366 15.47 23.06 -2.17
N PRO A 367 15.49 22.85 -3.51
CA PRO A 367 14.50 22.03 -4.20
C PRO A 367 14.26 20.71 -3.49
N PRO A 368 12.99 20.24 -3.42
CA PRO A 368 12.72 18.96 -2.81
C PRO A 368 13.61 17.91 -3.46
N VAL A 369 14.33 17.15 -2.64
CA VAL A 369 15.14 16.04 -3.12
C VAL A 369 14.19 15.13 -3.89
N LYS A 370 14.51 14.85 -5.16
CA LYS A 370 13.75 13.87 -5.94
C LYS A 370 13.99 12.50 -5.30
N VAL A 371 13.10 12.13 -4.39
CA VAL A 371 13.07 10.79 -3.82
C VAL A 371 12.52 9.89 -4.92
N ASN A 372 13.28 8.86 -5.30
CA ASN A 372 12.73 7.79 -6.11
C ASN A 372 11.64 7.12 -5.28
N LYS A 373 10.39 7.42 -5.61
CA LYS A 373 9.21 6.77 -5.01
C LYS A 373 8.79 5.61 -5.91
N LEU A 374 8.14 4.63 -5.30
CA LEU A 374 7.37 3.65 -6.06
C LEU A 374 6.36 4.41 -6.94
N LYS A 375 6.15 3.93 -8.16
CA LYS A 375 5.26 4.59 -9.14
C LYS A 375 3.77 4.39 -8.84
N PHE A 376 3.47 3.65 -7.77
CA PHE A 376 2.14 3.13 -7.50
C PHE A 376 1.85 3.26 -6.00
N THR A 377 1.10 4.28 -5.63
CA THR A 377 0.46 4.39 -4.31
C THR A 377 -0.78 5.28 -4.38
N ILE A 378 -1.76 5.02 -3.51
CA ILE A 378 -2.92 5.90 -3.34
C ILE A 378 -2.50 7.34 -2.97
N ASP A 379 -1.33 7.47 -2.33
CA ASP A 379 -0.72 8.71 -1.88
C ASP A 379 0.25 9.32 -2.89
N ASP A 380 0.16 8.92 -4.17
CA ASP A 380 1.05 9.46 -5.19
C ASP A 380 0.88 10.98 -5.27
N THR A 381 2.01 11.68 -5.21
CA THR A 381 2.03 13.15 -5.27
C THR A 381 1.44 13.60 -6.59
N VAL A 382 0.58 14.61 -6.55
CA VAL A 382 0.11 15.24 -7.78
C VAL A 382 1.33 15.80 -8.50
N GLY A 383 1.63 15.25 -9.69
CA GLY A 383 2.82 15.63 -10.45
C GLY A 383 2.85 17.13 -10.77
N THR A 384 3.97 17.60 -11.30
CA THR A 384 4.17 19.03 -11.61
C THR A 384 3.20 19.59 -12.65
N GLU A 385 2.48 18.73 -13.37
CA GLU A 385 1.47 19.07 -14.36
C GLU A 385 0.08 18.62 -13.90
N CYS A 386 -0.64 19.52 -13.24
CA CYS A 386 -2.00 19.33 -12.78
C CYS A 386 -3.05 19.86 -13.76
N SER A 387 -2.66 20.54 -14.84
CA SER A 387 -3.60 21.24 -15.74
C SER A 387 -4.48 20.32 -16.56
N CYS A 388 -5.65 20.83 -16.97
CA CYS A 388 -6.60 20.13 -17.84
C CYS A 388 -5.98 19.65 -19.18
N SER A 389 -4.97 20.38 -19.67
CA SER A 389 -4.25 20.05 -20.90
C SER A 389 -3.57 18.68 -20.85
N ARG A 390 -3.25 18.13 -19.67
CA ARG A 390 -2.64 16.80 -19.55
C ARG A 390 -3.53 15.68 -20.11
N PHE A 391 -4.84 15.87 -20.10
CA PHE A 391 -5.81 14.90 -20.64
C PHE A 391 -5.90 14.94 -22.18
N LYS A 392 -5.16 15.84 -22.84
CA LYS A 392 -4.93 15.80 -24.30
C LYS A 392 -3.80 14.83 -24.66
N ASN A 393 -3.02 14.37 -23.69
CA ASN A 393 -1.91 13.45 -23.90
C ASN A 393 -2.40 12.00 -23.81
N GLU A 394 -2.48 11.31 -24.95
CA GLU A 394 -2.90 9.90 -25.02
C GLU A 394 -2.03 8.99 -24.14
N LYS A 395 -0.72 9.27 -24.05
CA LYS A 395 0.18 8.49 -23.18
C LYS A 395 -0.17 8.64 -21.70
N PHE A 396 -0.66 9.80 -21.27
CA PHE A 396 -1.12 9.99 -19.90
C PHE A 396 -2.39 9.18 -19.62
N LEU A 397 -3.36 9.22 -20.54
CA LEU A 397 -4.61 8.46 -20.42
C LEU A 397 -4.36 6.94 -20.40
N ASP A 398 -3.42 6.46 -21.21
CA ASP A 398 -3.10 5.03 -21.34
C ASP A 398 -2.16 4.54 -20.24
N ALA A 399 -0.97 5.15 -20.13
CA ALA A 399 0.10 4.64 -19.27
C ALA A 399 -0.02 5.06 -17.80
N THR A 400 -0.81 6.10 -17.48
CA THR A 400 -0.98 6.58 -16.10
C THR A 400 -2.37 6.31 -15.56
N LEU A 401 -3.41 6.56 -16.35
CA LEU A 401 -4.80 6.36 -15.89
C LEU A 401 -5.35 4.98 -16.20
N HIS A 402 -4.71 4.22 -17.10
CA HIS A 402 -5.17 2.90 -17.57
C HIS A 402 -6.62 2.93 -18.07
N TRP A 403 -7.03 4.00 -18.74
CA TRP A 403 -8.37 4.12 -19.30
C TRP A 403 -8.52 3.25 -20.55
N PRO A 404 -9.68 2.62 -20.80
CA PRO A 404 -9.91 1.88 -22.04
C PRO A 404 -9.90 2.82 -23.25
N LYS A 405 -9.41 2.35 -24.41
CA LYS A 405 -9.39 3.12 -25.66
C LYS A 405 -10.71 3.84 -25.98
N PRO A 406 -11.90 3.20 -25.86
CA PRO A 406 -13.17 3.89 -26.04
C PRO A 406 -13.38 5.12 -25.13
N LEU A 407 -12.91 5.08 -23.87
CA LEU A 407 -13.00 6.24 -22.97
C LEU A 407 -11.99 7.32 -23.37
N GLN A 408 -10.77 6.92 -23.75
CA GLN A 408 -9.76 7.83 -24.27
C GLN A 408 -10.27 8.59 -25.50
N GLU A 409 -10.90 7.90 -26.45
CA GLU A 409 -11.50 8.49 -27.65
C GLU A 409 -12.61 9.49 -27.31
N LYS A 410 -13.47 9.17 -26.34
CA LYS A 410 -14.52 10.08 -25.86
C LYS A 410 -13.93 11.37 -25.28
N VAL A 411 -12.88 11.25 -24.48
CA VAL A 411 -12.17 12.40 -23.87
C VAL A 411 -11.46 13.23 -24.95
N THR A 412 -10.80 12.59 -25.91
CA THR A 412 -10.15 13.26 -27.05
C THR A 412 -11.18 14.00 -27.91
N ASN A 413 -12.37 13.43 -28.12
CA ASN A 413 -13.44 14.09 -28.87
C ASN A 413 -14.02 15.28 -28.11
N LEU A 414 -14.21 15.16 -26.79
CA LEU A 414 -14.62 16.27 -25.92
C LEU A 414 -13.61 17.43 -26.00
N ASN A 415 -12.31 17.13 -25.92
CA ASN A 415 -11.22 18.10 -25.96
C ASN A 415 -11.01 18.81 -27.31
N LYS A 416 -11.60 18.30 -28.41
CA LYS A 416 -11.54 18.96 -29.73
C LYS A 416 -12.64 20.01 -29.91
N LEU A 417 -13.67 19.96 -29.08
CA LEU A 417 -14.89 20.74 -29.21
C LEU A 417 -14.97 21.87 -28.16
N ALA A 418 -14.24 21.71 -27.05
CA ALA A 418 -13.93 22.75 -26.08
C ALA A 418 -12.63 23.48 -26.47
#